data_AF-A0A382FWU4-F1
#
_entry.id   AF-A0A382FWU4-F1
#
_cell.length_a   1.000
_cell.length_b   1.000
_cell.length_c   1.000
_cell.angle_alpha   90.00
_cell.angle_beta   90.00
_cell.angle_gamma   90.00
#
_symmetry.space_group_name_H-M   'P 1'
#
loop_
_entity.id
_entity.type
_entity.pdbx_description
1 polymer ?
#
loop_
_entity_poly.entity_id
_entity_poly.type
_entity_poly.pdbx_seq_one_letter_code
_entity_poly.pdbx_strand_id
1 'polypeptide(L)'
;MGRALHTCSVILWVTSASVAFAAGKATPFALPAQLEDLTANYCLDCHDGEVQKGDIRLDNLTELEHPKRLDMLNRMQEQIFFKQMPPKKKKTQPSEAERRQLFDWISGELRKHDASRFEDKLRKPEYGNYVDHDKLFSGEFKDLPGFTYDRRWLISEYIFNDKFDRMLKGQATGYHRGKRYPVFGSKRFHRLTPTNPFLLPNRSGVRYYANTDLTGGHLSTMLTNAQKSAELMTDYLVPRHKRNRHQYLPAIVEIMALEDQHVATLKARREFLETNVARVCQDLYGKKNDSLLPKFVPVVLNEAKALEEGETYKKAPIHVAQNTLKKLGGEDALYQMLLNPELKGLSDVEIRNLCERQWFYNGDHERKIQGRVTMLRDYLTEVRERLAKNGTKIKLRVYKPLADEEMAIIHAA
;
A
#
# COMPACT_ATOMS: atom_id res chain seq x y z
N MET A 1 2.53 -23.50 62.66
CA MET A 1 2.45 -22.19 61.97
C MET A 1 3.42 -22.26 60.80
N GLY A 2 3.08 -22.60 59.56
CA GLY A 2 1.87 -22.28 58.79
C GLY A 2 2.21 -21.21 57.75
N ARG A 3 2.97 -21.55 56.69
CA ARG A 3 3.12 -20.72 55.49
C ARG A 3 3.29 -21.63 54.26
N ALA A 4 2.15 -22.01 53.68
CA ALA A 4 2.08 -22.67 52.39
C ALA A 4 2.05 -21.61 51.26
N LEU A 5 2.76 -21.91 50.18
CA LEU A 5 2.77 -21.15 48.93
C LEU A 5 1.35 -20.97 48.37
N HIS A 6 0.97 -19.74 48.04
CA HIS A 6 -0.19 -19.46 47.20
C HIS A 6 0.27 -19.15 45.77
N THR A 7 0.15 -20.16 44.91
CA THR A 7 0.13 -20.02 43.45
C THR A 7 -1.30 -19.64 43.04
N CYS A 8 -1.52 -18.39 42.62
CA CYS A 8 -2.78 -17.95 42.03
C CYS A 8 -2.90 -18.48 40.59
N SER A 9 -3.53 -19.64 40.42
CA SER A 9 -4.09 -20.05 39.13
C SER A 9 -5.42 -19.32 38.91
N VAL A 10 -5.44 -18.38 37.97
CA VAL A 10 -6.67 -17.75 37.48
C VAL A 10 -7.36 -18.73 36.55
N ILE A 11 -8.46 -19.33 37.01
CA ILE A 11 -9.36 -20.15 36.18
C ILE A 11 -10.34 -19.20 35.50
N LEU A 12 -10.20 -19.03 34.19
CA LEU A 12 -11.16 -18.30 33.36
C LEU A 12 -12.41 -19.18 33.18
N TRP A 13 -13.49 -18.89 33.89
CA TRP A 13 -14.81 -19.47 33.63
C TRP A 13 -15.41 -18.83 32.39
N VAL A 14 -15.42 -19.56 31.27
CA VAL A 14 -16.20 -19.20 30.08
C VAL A 14 -17.66 -19.60 30.35
N THR A 15 -18.48 -18.63 30.75
CA THR A 15 -19.93 -18.82 30.80
C THR A 15 -20.48 -18.80 29.38
N SER A 16 -20.80 -19.98 28.84
CA SER A 16 -21.61 -20.12 27.62
C SER A 16 -23.02 -19.61 27.90
N ALA A 17 -23.31 -18.37 27.48
CA ALA A 17 -24.68 -17.89 27.38
C ALA A 17 -25.34 -18.58 26.17
N SER A 18 -26.12 -19.63 26.44
CA SER A 18 -27.02 -20.21 25.44
C SER A 18 -28.08 -19.17 25.10
N VAL A 19 -27.96 -18.55 23.93
CA VAL A 19 -29.03 -17.72 23.36
C VAL A 19 -30.17 -18.66 22.98
N ALA A 20 -31.18 -18.75 23.83
CA ALA A 20 -32.43 -19.41 23.50
C ALA A 20 -33.11 -18.60 22.38
N PHE A 21 -33.12 -19.14 21.17
CA PHE A 21 -34.00 -18.67 20.11
C PHE A 21 -35.44 -18.93 20.55
N ALA A 22 -36.12 -17.89 21.02
CA ALA A 22 -37.56 -17.92 21.14
C ALA A 22 -38.11 -18.08 19.72
N ALA A 23 -38.62 -19.29 19.41
CA ALA A 23 -39.45 -19.50 18.24
C ALA A 23 -40.70 -18.63 18.41
N GLY A 24 -40.70 -17.46 17.77
CA GLY A 24 -41.88 -16.60 17.71
C GLY A 24 -43.04 -17.42 17.16
N LYS A 25 -44.15 -17.50 17.89
CA LYS A 25 -45.39 -18.07 17.39
C LYS A 25 -45.73 -17.33 16.09
N ALA A 26 -45.70 -18.03 14.96
CA ALA A 26 -46.11 -17.46 13.68
C ALA A 26 -47.57 -17.02 13.80
N THR A 27 -47.82 -15.72 13.69
CA THR A 27 -49.17 -15.19 13.54
C THR A 27 -49.79 -15.85 12.32
N PRO A 28 -50.97 -16.49 12.43
CA PRO A 28 -51.64 -17.05 11.26
C PRO A 28 -51.90 -15.92 10.26
N PHE A 29 -51.58 -16.17 9.00
CA PHE A 29 -51.85 -15.23 7.92
C PHE A 29 -53.35 -15.00 7.80
N ALA A 30 -53.75 -13.75 7.85
CA ALA A 30 -55.13 -13.32 7.67
C ALA A 30 -55.14 -12.07 6.80
N LEU A 31 -56.11 -12.00 5.89
CA LEU A 31 -56.40 -10.77 5.16
C LEU A 31 -57.15 -9.82 6.12
N PRO A 32 -56.74 -8.55 6.23
CA PRO A 32 -57.55 -7.54 6.89
C PRO A 32 -58.94 -7.46 6.24
N ALA A 33 -60.00 -7.28 7.04
CA ALA A 33 -61.39 -7.27 6.55
C ALA A 33 -61.61 -6.34 5.33
N GLN A 34 -61.01 -5.14 5.34
CA GLN A 34 -61.08 -4.19 4.24
C GLN A 34 -60.51 -4.75 2.92
N LEU A 35 -59.50 -5.61 2.99
CA LEU A 35 -58.88 -6.24 1.81
C LEU A 35 -59.60 -7.50 1.39
N GLU A 36 -60.26 -8.20 2.32
CA GLU A 36 -61.20 -9.27 1.99
C GLU A 36 -62.33 -8.72 1.12
N ASP A 37 -62.91 -7.57 1.49
CA ASP A 37 -63.95 -6.90 0.70
C ASP A 37 -63.45 -6.52 -0.70
N LEU A 38 -62.26 -5.92 -0.81
CA LEU A 38 -61.69 -5.56 -2.11
C LEU A 38 -61.41 -6.80 -2.97
N THR A 39 -60.87 -7.86 -2.37
CA THR A 39 -60.58 -9.11 -3.11
C THR A 39 -61.88 -9.79 -3.55
N ALA A 40 -62.90 -9.81 -2.71
CA ALA A 40 -64.22 -10.33 -3.04
C ALA A 40 -64.86 -9.56 -4.21
N ASN A 41 -64.87 -8.23 -4.15
CA ASN A 41 -65.54 -7.38 -5.14
C ASN A 41 -64.83 -7.32 -6.50
N TYR A 42 -63.50 -7.47 -6.53
CA TYR A 42 -62.72 -7.25 -7.75
C TYR A 42 -62.02 -8.50 -8.30
N CYS A 43 -61.82 -9.54 -7.49
CA CYS A 43 -61.00 -10.70 -7.88
C CYS A 43 -61.79 -12.02 -7.92
N LEU A 44 -62.64 -12.29 -6.92
CA LEU A 44 -63.21 -13.64 -6.73
C LEU A 44 -64.23 -14.05 -7.80
N ASP A 45 -64.93 -13.11 -8.44
CA ASP A 45 -65.78 -13.33 -9.63
C ASP A 45 -65.16 -14.20 -10.74
N CYS A 46 -63.82 -14.26 -10.80
CA CYS A 46 -63.07 -14.95 -11.86
C CYS A 46 -61.94 -15.83 -11.33
N HIS A 47 -61.71 -15.85 -10.02
CA HIS A 47 -60.58 -16.50 -9.37
C HIS A 47 -61.00 -17.17 -8.04
N ASP A 48 -62.09 -17.91 -8.06
CA ASP A 48 -62.60 -18.68 -6.92
C ASP A 48 -62.49 -20.20 -7.17
N GLY A 49 -63.14 -21.00 -6.33
CA GLY A 49 -63.15 -22.45 -6.47
C GLY A 49 -63.85 -22.96 -7.73
N GLU A 50 -64.83 -22.22 -8.27
CA GLU A 50 -65.65 -22.63 -9.42
C GLU A 50 -65.08 -22.10 -10.75
N VAL A 51 -64.54 -20.89 -10.75
CA VAL A 51 -64.02 -20.17 -11.91
C VAL A 51 -62.57 -19.77 -11.65
N GLN A 52 -61.64 -20.39 -12.37
CA GLN A 52 -60.19 -20.20 -12.21
C GLN A 52 -59.55 -19.64 -13.49
N LYS A 53 -59.87 -18.40 -13.85
CA LYS A 53 -59.31 -17.81 -15.09
C LYS A 53 -57.79 -17.71 -14.99
N GLY A 54 -57.10 -18.13 -16.05
CA GLY A 54 -55.64 -18.14 -16.09
C GLY A 54 -54.99 -19.10 -15.07
N ASP A 55 -55.72 -20.14 -14.67
CA ASP A 55 -55.28 -21.17 -13.71
C ASP A 55 -54.88 -20.57 -12.35
N ILE A 56 -55.64 -19.56 -11.90
CA ILE A 56 -55.45 -18.87 -10.62
C ILE A 56 -56.71 -18.99 -9.77
N ARG A 57 -56.53 -19.43 -8.53
CA ARG A 57 -57.52 -19.50 -7.47
C ARG A 57 -57.05 -18.64 -6.28
N LEU A 58 -57.90 -17.74 -5.79
CA LEU A 58 -57.57 -16.74 -4.75
C LEU A 58 -58.40 -16.86 -3.47
N ASP A 59 -59.55 -17.55 -3.50
CA ASP A 59 -60.40 -17.78 -2.31
C ASP A 59 -59.68 -18.63 -1.24
N ASN A 60 -58.71 -19.46 -1.63
CA ASN A 60 -57.93 -20.30 -0.72
C ASN A 60 -56.58 -19.69 -0.29
N LEU A 61 -56.36 -18.38 -0.46
CA LEU A 61 -55.08 -17.72 -0.14
C LEU A 61 -54.59 -18.02 1.29
N THR A 62 -55.50 -18.10 2.26
CA THR A 62 -55.22 -18.40 3.67
C THR A 62 -54.82 -19.86 3.91
N GLU A 63 -55.22 -20.77 3.02
CA GLU A 63 -54.94 -22.21 3.10
C GLU A 63 -53.67 -22.61 2.33
N LEU A 64 -53.19 -21.74 1.42
CA LEU A 64 -51.99 -22.02 0.64
C LEU A 64 -50.75 -22.18 1.54
N GLU A 65 -49.93 -23.19 1.23
CA GLU A 65 -48.59 -23.35 1.79
C GLU A 65 -47.77 -22.07 1.65
N HIS A 66 -46.96 -21.75 2.66
CA HIS A 66 -46.29 -20.46 2.77
C HIS A 66 -45.51 -20.03 1.50
N PRO A 67 -44.67 -20.88 0.87
CA PRO A 67 -43.98 -20.50 -0.37
C PRO A 67 -44.91 -20.23 -1.55
N LYS A 68 -45.99 -21.01 -1.68
CA LYS A 68 -46.99 -20.85 -2.76
C LYS A 68 -47.82 -19.57 -2.56
N ARG A 69 -48.14 -19.24 -1.31
CA ARG A 69 -48.83 -18.01 -0.96
C ARG A 69 -48.01 -16.78 -1.33
N LEU A 70 -46.71 -16.76 -0.98
CA LEU A 70 -45.82 -15.66 -1.34
C LEU A 70 -45.67 -15.51 -2.87
N ASP A 71 -45.61 -16.61 -3.61
CA ASP A 71 -45.60 -16.58 -5.08
C ASP A 71 -46.90 -15.99 -5.65
N MET A 72 -48.06 -16.40 -5.11
CA MET A 72 -49.36 -15.86 -5.50
C MET A 72 -49.45 -14.35 -5.22
N LEU A 73 -49.02 -13.91 -4.04
CA LEU A 73 -48.98 -12.49 -3.67
C LEU A 73 -48.08 -11.67 -4.62
N ASN A 74 -46.91 -12.19 -5.01
CA ASN A 74 -46.07 -11.55 -6.02
C ASN A 74 -46.79 -11.40 -7.37
N ARG A 75 -47.51 -12.45 -7.82
CA ARG A 75 -48.28 -12.40 -9.07
C ARG A 75 -49.42 -11.38 -8.98
N MET A 76 -50.15 -11.34 -7.86
CA MET A 76 -51.20 -10.34 -7.62
C MET A 76 -50.62 -8.92 -7.66
N GLN A 77 -49.50 -8.69 -6.98
CA GLN A 77 -48.82 -7.38 -6.95
C GLN A 77 -48.49 -6.87 -8.36
N GLU A 78 -47.93 -7.74 -9.21
CA GLU A 78 -47.61 -7.39 -10.61
C GLU A 78 -48.87 -6.99 -11.40
N GLN A 79 -49.95 -7.76 -11.30
CA GLN A 79 -51.19 -7.49 -12.04
C GLN A 79 -51.90 -6.20 -11.57
N ILE A 80 -51.85 -5.93 -10.26
CA ILE A 80 -52.40 -4.72 -9.65
C ILE A 80 -51.62 -3.49 -10.10
N PHE A 81 -50.28 -3.56 -10.07
CA PHE A 81 -49.41 -2.45 -10.48
C PHE A 81 -49.58 -2.10 -11.96
N PHE A 82 -49.58 -3.09 -12.86
CA PHE A 82 -49.74 -2.86 -14.30
C PHE A 82 -51.18 -2.58 -14.74
N LYS A 83 -52.13 -2.49 -13.79
CA LYS A 83 -53.56 -2.26 -14.06
C LYS A 83 -54.16 -3.26 -15.05
N GLN A 84 -53.65 -4.50 -15.03
CA GLN A 84 -54.12 -5.59 -15.89
C GLN A 84 -55.27 -6.36 -15.26
N MET A 85 -55.35 -6.37 -13.93
CA MET A 85 -56.46 -6.92 -13.17
C MET A 85 -57.15 -5.85 -12.32
N PRO A 86 -58.50 -5.87 -12.27
CA PRO A 86 -59.40 -6.62 -13.15
C PRO A 86 -59.27 -6.19 -14.62
N PRO A 87 -59.58 -7.04 -15.62
CA PRO A 87 -59.39 -6.69 -17.03
C PRO A 87 -60.16 -5.44 -17.42
N LYS A 88 -59.62 -4.59 -18.30
CA LYS A 88 -60.23 -3.30 -18.71
C LYS A 88 -61.69 -3.38 -19.18
N LYS A 89 -62.15 -4.56 -19.63
CA LYS A 89 -63.53 -4.82 -20.07
C LYS A 89 -64.53 -5.02 -18.92
N LYS A 90 -64.06 -5.33 -17.70
CA LYS A 90 -64.93 -5.44 -16.52
C LYS A 90 -65.39 -4.06 -16.09
N LYS A 91 -66.69 -3.91 -15.85
CA LYS A 91 -67.33 -2.67 -15.39
C LYS A 91 -66.89 -2.29 -13.98
N THR A 92 -66.64 -3.28 -13.13
CA THR A 92 -66.12 -3.11 -11.78
C THR A 92 -64.60 -2.97 -11.83
N GLN A 93 -64.10 -1.79 -11.48
CA GLN A 93 -62.68 -1.49 -11.37
C GLN A 93 -62.43 -0.83 -10.01
N PRO A 94 -61.34 -1.19 -9.31
CA PRO A 94 -60.95 -0.47 -8.11
C PRO A 94 -60.50 0.94 -8.48
N SER A 95 -60.83 1.91 -7.63
CA SER A 95 -60.28 3.26 -7.67
C SER A 95 -58.76 3.24 -7.46
N GLU A 96 -58.07 4.33 -7.80
CA GLU A 96 -56.62 4.45 -7.55
C GLU A 96 -56.27 4.30 -6.06
N ALA A 97 -57.14 4.77 -5.16
CA ALA A 97 -56.96 4.64 -3.71
C ALA A 97 -57.07 3.18 -3.25
N GLU A 98 -58.10 2.46 -3.70
CA GLU A 98 -58.29 1.04 -3.37
C GLU A 98 -57.18 0.16 -3.97
N ARG A 99 -56.78 0.46 -5.22
CA ARG A 99 -55.67 -0.23 -5.88
C ARG A 99 -54.36 -0.03 -5.11
N ARG A 100 -54.11 1.19 -4.63
CA ARG A 100 -52.95 1.51 -3.80
C ARG A 100 -53.00 0.79 -2.45
N GLN A 101 -54.16 0.72 -1.80
CA GLN A 101 -54.33 -0.04 -0.55
C GLN A 101 -54.01 -1.52 -0.72
N LEU A 102 -54.51 -2.16 -1.79
CA LEU A 102 -54.17 -3.54 -2.14
C LEU A 102 -52.66 -3.70 -2.36
N PHE A 103 -52.06 -2.82 -3.17
CA PHE A 103 -50.64 -2.88 -3.47
C PHE A 103 -49.78 -2.72 -2.20
N ASP A 104 -50.03 -1.68 -1.40
CA ASP A 104 -49.26 -1.34 -0.20
C ASP A 104 -49.34 -2.47 0.86
N TRP A 105 -50.49 -3.13 0.99
CA TRP A 105 -50.61 -4.28 1.89
C TRP A 105 -49.84 -5.50 1.37
N ILE A 106 -49.99 -5.86 0.09
CA ILE A 106 -49.26 -6.99 -0.50
C ILE A 106 -47.75 -6.75 -0.37
N SER A 107 -47.28 -5.53 -0.68
CA SER A 107 -45.90 -5.10 -0.48
C SER A 107 -45.45 -5.25 0.97
N GLY A 108 -46.27 -4.78 1.92
CA GLY A 108 -45.98 -4.89 3.34
C GLY A 108 -45.84 -6.33 3.81
N GLU A 109 -46.71 -7.22 3.32
CA GLU A 109 -46.69 -8.64 3.65
C GLU A 109 -45.49 -9.36 3.03
N LEU A 110 -45.22 -9.15 1.74
CA LEU A 110 -44.05 -9.72 1.06
C LEU A 110 -42.74 -9.29 1.71
N ARG A 111 -42.65 -8.03 2.17
CA ARG A 111 -41.47 -7.49 2.85
C ARG A 111 -41.20 -8.14 4.21
N LYS A 112 -42.23 -8.54 4.97
CA LYS A 112 -42.04 -9.26 6.24
C LYS A 112 -41.32 -10.59 6.05
N HIS A 113 -41.40 -11.16 4.85
CA HIS A 113 -40.84 -12.46 4.50
C HIS A 113 -39.64 -12.38 3.55
N ASP A 114 -39.11 -11.19 3.27
CA ASP A 114 -38.03 -10.96 2.31
C ASP A 114 -38.30 -11.58 0.92
N ALA A 115 -39.56 -11.48 0.47
CA ALA A 115 -40.08 -12.18 -0.71
C ALA A 115 -40.56 -11.22 -1.83
N SER A 116 -40.25 -9.93 -1.74
CA SER A 116 -40.73 -8.89 -2.67
C SER A 116 -39.95 -8.91 -3.99
N ARG A 117 -40.29 -9.82 -4.91
CA ARG A 117 -39.56 -9.99 -6.18
C ARG A 117 -39.84 -8.85 -7.16
N PHE A 118 -41.08 -8.35 -7.19
CA PHE A 118 -41.48 -7.33 -8.16
C PHE A 118 -40.91 -5.95 -7.81
N GLU A 119 -40.94 -5.53 -6.55
CA GLU A 119 -40.34 -4.27 -6.14
C GLU A 119 -38.81 -4.27 -6.36
N ASP A 120 -38.15 -5.42 -6.18
CA ASP A 120 -36.74 -5.59 -6.53
C ASP A 120 -36.48 -5.43 -8.03
N LYS A 121 -37.41 -5.85 -8.90
CA LYS A 121 -37.34 -5.57 -10.34
C LYS A 121 -37.50 -4.08 -10.62
N LEU A 122 -38.45 -3.39 -9.97
CA LEU A 122 -38.69 -1.95 -10.14
C LEU A 122 -37.48 -1.09 -9.78
N ARG A 123 -36.61 -1.57 -8.88
CA ARG A 123 -35.34 -0.89 -8.54
C ARG A 123 -34.30 -0.95 -9.66
N LYS A 124 -34.44 -1.87 -10.62
CA LYS A 124 -33.45 -2.06 -11.68
C LYS A 124 -33.63 -1.01 -12.78
N PRO A 125 -32.53 -0.55 -13.42
CA PRO A 125 -32.60 0.44 -14.49
C PRO A 125 -33.50 0.02 -15.66
N GLU A 126 -33.63 -1.28 -15.94
CA GLU A 126 -34.46 -1.77 -17.04
C GLU A 126 -35.97 -1.50 -16.82
N TYR A 127 -36.38 -1.28 -15.57
CA TYR A 127 -37.77 -1.00 -15.18
C TYR A 127 -38.03 0.48 -14.92
N GLY A 128 -37.05 1.37 -15.16
CA GLY A 128 -37.21 2.81 -14.93
C GLY A 128 -38.32 3.46 -15.77
N ASN A 129 -38.69 2.86 -16.91
CA ASN A 129 -39.76 3.35 -17.78
C ASN A 129 -41.18 3.10 -17.23
N TYR A 130 -41.33 2.32 -16.15
CA TYR A 130 -42.63 2.08 -15.52
C TYR A 130 -43.02 3.12 -14.47
N VAL A 131 -42.21 4.18 -14.32
CA VAL A 131 -42.61 5.37 -13.59
C VAL A 131 -43.72 6.08 -14.36
N ASP A 132 -44.75 6.52 -13.64
CA ASP A 132 -45.85 7.29 -14.22
C ASP A 132 -45.35 8.66 -14.68
N HIS A 133 -45.18 8.82 -16.00
CA HIS A 133 -44.63 10.03 -16.60
C HIS A 133 -45.55 11.24 -16.45
N ASP A 134 -46.87 11.04 -16.43
CA ASP A 134 -47.82 12.13 -16.24
C ASP A 134 -47.65 12.71 -14.84
N LYS A 135 -47.52 11.86 -13.81
CA LYS A 135 -47.19 12.29 -12.46
C LYS A 135 -45.80 12.91 -12.34
N LEU A 136 -44.82 12.38 -13.06
CA LEU A 136 -43.45 12.89 -13.04
C LEU A 136 -43.35 14.30 -13.63
N PHE A 137 -44.15 14.62 -14.66
CA PHE A 137 -44.07 15.88 -15.40
C PHE A 137 -45.26 16.83 -15.17
N SER A 138 -46.29 16.44 -14.40
CA SER A 138 -47.46 17.30 -14.10
C SER A 138 -47.12 18.54 -13.29
N GLY A 139 -45.99 18.54 -12.58
CA GLY A 139 -45.62 19.57 -11.62
C GLY A 139 -46.35 19.46 -10.27
N GLU A 140 -47.24 18.49 -10.09
CA GLU A 140 -47.96 18.22 -8.83
C GLU A 140 -46.99 17.98 -7.66
N PHE A 141 -45.87 17.33 -7.93
CA PHE A 141 -44.86 16.95 -6.94
C PHE A 141 -43.62 17.86 -6.95
N LYS A 142 -43.68 19.04 -7.58
CA LYS A 142 -42.51 19.93 -7.74
C LYS A 142 -41.89 20.39 -6.40
N ASP A 143 -42.73 20.51 -5.37
CA ASP A 143 -42.33 20.99 -4.05
C ASP A 143 -41.85 19.85 -3.13
N LEU A 144 -41.98 18.59 -3.58
CA LEU A 144 -41.40 17.45 -2.87
C LEU A 144 -39.90 17.36 -3.16
N PRO A 145 -39.07 17.03 -2.15
CA PRO A 145 -37.67 16.78 -2.39
C PRO A 145 -37.50 15.59 -3.33
N GLY A 146 -36.70 15.78 -4.39
CA GLY A 146 -36.31 14.67 -5.25
C GLY A 146 -35.60 13.59 -4.43
N PHE A 147 -36.11 12.37 -4.49
CA PHE A 147 -35.53 11.22 -3.80
C PHE A 147 -35.06 10.17 -4.80
N THR A 148 -33.87 9.63 -4.55
CA THR A 148 -33.39 8.41 -5.20
C THR A 148 -32.73 7.52 -4.17
N TYR A 149 -33.01 6.22 -4.18
CA TYR A 149 -32.26 5.25 -3.39
C TYR A 149 -30.77 5.31 -3.71
N ASP A 150 -29.93 4.97 -2.73
CA ASP A 150 -28.48 4.83 -2.94
C ASP A 150 -28.20 3.80 -4.04
N ARG A 151 -27.38 4.19 -5.02
CA ARG A 151 -27.03 3.34 -6.17
C ARG A 151 -25.56 3.04 -6.14
N ARG A 152 -25.22 1.75 -6.28
CA ARG A 152 -23.85 1.31 -6.49
C ARG A 152 -23.54 1.28 -7.98
N TRP A 153 -22.49 1.98 -8.37
CA TRP A 153 -21.99 2.00 -9.75
C TRP A 153 -20.66 1.26 -9.84
N LEU A 154 -20.57 0.30 -10.76
CA LEU A 154 -19.33 -0.36 -11.14
C LEU A 154 -18.45 0.64 -11.90
N ILE A 155 -17.14 0.56 -11.66
CA ILE A 155 -16.16 1.35 -12.39
C ILE A 155 -15.61 0.54 -13.56
N SER A 156 -15.38 1.21 -14.70
CA SER A 156 -14.77 0.54 -15.85
C SER A 156 -13.35 0.06 -15.51
N GLU A 157 -12.91 -0.99 -16.20
CA GLU A 157 -11.53 -1.50 -16.06
C GLU A 157 -10.49 -0.40 -16.33
N TYR A 158 -10.75 0.47 -17.30
CA TYR A 158 -9.87 1.60 -17.61
C TYR A 158 -9.75 2.60 -16.45
N ILE A 159 -10.88 2.97 -15.83
CA ILE A 159 -10.88 3.89 -14.69
C ILE A 159 -10.23 3.22 -13.48
N PHE A 160 -10.48 1.93 -13.26
CA PHE A 160 -9.84 1.16 -12.20
C PHE A 160 -8.32 1.17 -12.36
N ASN A 161 -7.82 0.83 -13.55
CA ASN A 161 -6.39 0.83 -13.84
C ASN A 161 -5.78 2.24 -13.69
N ASP A 162 -6.45 3.28 -14.17
CA ASP A 162 -6.01 4.66 -14.03
C ASP A 162 -5.94 5.10 -12.56
N LYS A 163 -6.87 4.65 -11.72
CA LYS A 163 -6.81 4.91 -10.27
C LYS A 163 -5.56 4.28 -9.64
N PHE A 164 -5.21 3.06 -10.02
CA PHE A 164 -3.97 2.44 -9.55
C PHE A 164 -2.73 3.19 -10.03
N ASP A 165 -2.70 3.63 -11.29
CA ASP A 165 -1.63 4.48 -11.84
C ASP A 165 -1.46 5.75 -11.00
N ARG A 166 -2.56 6.46 -10.73
CA ARG A 166 -2.55 7.70 -9.94
C ARG A 166 -2.13 7.48 -8.49
N MET A 167 -2.63 6.42 -7.86
CA MET A 167 -2.31 6.08 -6.46
C MET A 167 -0.82 5.77 -6.29
N LEU A 168 -0.27 5.00 -7.22
CA LEU A 168 1.14 4.61 -7.22
C LEU A 168 2.03 5.64 -7.92
N LYS A 169 1.44 6.77 -8.31
CA LYS A 169 2.08 7.92 -8.96
C LYS A 169 2.91 7.49 -10.17
N GLY A 170 2.44 6.44 -10.84
CA GLY A 170 2.95 5.97 -12.11
C GLY A 170 2.45 6.85 -13.25
N GLN A 171 3.17 6.80 -14.36
CA GLN A 171 2.68 7.29 -15.64
C GLN A 171 2.82 6.16 -16.65
N ALA A 172 1.68 5.61 -17.06
CA ALA A 172 1.66 4.75 -18.22
C ALA A 172 1.99 5.58 -19.47
N THR A 173 2.89 5.06 -20.30
CA THR A 173 3.28 5.73 -21.54
C THR A 173 3.19 4.77 -22.70
N GLY A 174 2.61 5.24 -23.80
CA GLY A 174 2.45 4.53 -25.04
C GLY A 174 3.17 5.27 -26.16
N TYR A 175 3.36 4.58 -27.28
CA TYR A 175 3.92 5.17 -28.47
C TYR A 175 2.81 5.42 -29.49
N HIS A 176 2.72 6.65 -29.98
CA HIS A 176 1.87 7.00 -31.12
C HIS A 176 2.74 7.72 -32.15
N ARG A 177 2.79 7.20 -33.39
CA ARG A 177 3.63 7.76 -34.48
C ARG A 177 5.09 7.99 -34.06
N GLY A 178 5.69 7.04 -33.33
CA GLY A 178 7.07 7.11 -32.84
C GLY A 178 7.32 8.09 -31.69
N LYS A 179 6.33 8.89 -31.27
CA LYS A 179 6.42 9.77 -30.10
C LYS A 179 5.79 9.13 -28.87
N ARG A 180 6.39 9.38 -27.71
CA ARG A 180 5.92 8.86 -26.41
C ARG A 180 4.83 9.78 -25.86
N TYR A 181 3.66 9.24 -25.55
CA TYR A 181 2.53 9.96 -24.98
C TYR A 181 2.10 9.32 -23.66
N PRO A 182 1.62 10.11 -22.68
CA PRO A 182 0.93 9.57 -21.51
C PRO A 182 -0.36 8.87 -21.97
N VAL A 183 -0.63 7.69 -21.44
CA VAL A 183 -1.86 6.93 -21.71
C VAL A 183 -2.56 6.66 -20.39
N PHE A 184 -3.88 6.67 -20.42
CA PHE A 184 -4.72 6.41 -19.26
C PHE A 184 -5.27 4.98 -19.31
N GLY A 185 -5.38 4.33 -18.15
CA GLY A 185 -6.04 3.02 -18.02
C GLY A 185 -5.24 1.81 -18.51
N SER A 186 -3.90 1.89 -18.54
CA SER A 186 -3.04 0.75 -18.90
C SER A 186 -3.19 -0.40 -17.91
N LYS A 187 -3.30 -1.65 -18.41
CA LYS A 187 -3.36 -2.85 -17.55
C LYS A 187 -2.07 -3.12 -16.79
N ARG A 188 -0.93 -2.67 -17.32
CA ARG A 188 0.39 -2.88 -16.72
C ARG A 188 0.99 -1.52 -16.39
N PHE A 189 1.39 -1.36 -15.14
CA PHE A 189 2.15 -0.20 -14.69
C PHE A 189 3.26 -0.63 -13.75
N HIS A 190 4.47 -0.13 -14.02
CA HIS A 190 5.69 -0.61 -13.36
C HIS A 190 5.79 -2.15 -13.40
N ARG A 191 5.80 -2.79 -12.22
CA ARG A 191 5.90 -4.24 -12.03
C ARG A 191 4.58 -4.85 -11.53
N LEU A 192 3.47 -4.12 -11.66
CA LEU A 192 2.15 -4.55 -11.20
C LEU A 192 1.15 -4.58 -12.37
N THR A 193 0.32 -5.61 -12.36
CA THR A 193 -0.85 -5.78 -13.21
C THR A 193 -2.02 -6.06 -12.27
N PRO A 194 -2.85 -5.07 -11.91
CA PRO A 194 -3.98 -5.32 -11.04
C PRO A 194 -5.09 -6.01 -11.82
N THR A 195 -5.89 -6.77 -11.10
CA THR A 195 -7.06 -7.46 -11.67
C THR A 195 -8.31 -6.73 -11.23
N ASN A 196 -9.13 -6.23 -12.17
CA ASN A 196 -10.38 -5.57 -11.79
C ASN A 196 -11.35 -6.61 -11.19
N PRO A 197 -11.77 -6.46 -9.92
CA PRO A 197 -12.75 -7.36 -9.31
C PRO A 197 -14.17 -7.17 -9.87
N PHE A 198 -14.43 -6.09 -10.60
CA PHE A 198 -15.76 -5.70 -11.06
C PHE A 198 -15.83 -5.74 -12.58
N LEU A 199 -16.03 -6.93 -13.15
CA LEU A 199 -16.20 -7.09 -14.59
C LEU A 199 -17.58 -6.56 -15.02
N LEU A 200 -17.58 -5.73 -16.07
CA LEU A 200 -18.82 -5.22 -16.63
C LEU A 200 -19.56 -6.35 -17.36
N PRO A 201 -20.88 -6.52 -17.13
CA PRO A 201 -21.66 -7.56 -17.79
C PRO A 201 -21.75 -7.31 -19.29
N ASN A 202 -21.67 -8.39 -20.08
CA ASN A 202 -21.81 -8.34 -21.53
C ASN A 202 -23.29 -8.35 -21.96
N ARG A 203 -24.02 -7.28 -21.62
CA ARG A 203 -25.43 -7.07 -21.99
C ARG A 203 -25.64 -5.71 -22.65
N SER A 204 -26.68 -5.55 -23.46
CA SER A 204 -27.08 -4.23 -23.97
C SER A 204 -27.68 -3.36 -22.85
N GLY A 205 -27.67 -2.04 -23.01
CA GLY A 205 -28.19 -1.10 -22.02
C GLY A 205 -27.19 -0.70 -20.91
N VAL A 206 -27.70 -0.42 -19.71
CA VAL A 206 -26.92 0.11 -18.58
C VAL A 206 -26.05 -0.99 -17.94
N ARG A 207 -24.74 -0.94 -18.20
CA ARG A 207 -23.76 -1.94 -17.71
C ARG A 207 -23.12 -1.61 -16.37
N TYR A 208 -23.06 -0.33 -16.01
CA TYR A 208 -22.36 0.15 -14.84
C TYR A 208 -23.18 0.03 -13.55
N TYR A 209 -24.42 -0.42 -13.62
CA TYR A 209 -25.27 -0.54 -12.43
C TYR A 209 -25.00 -1.89 -11.72
N ALA A 210 -24.66 -1.85 -10.44
CA ALA A 210 -24.34 -3.05 -9.67
C ALA A 210 -25.63 -3.72 -9.15
N ASN A 211 -26.07 -4.76 -9.86
CA ASN A 211 -27.28 -5.53 -9.55
C ASN A 211 -27.04 -6.73 -8.61
N THR A 212 -25.77 -7.05 -8.31
CA THR A 212 -25.40 -8.27 -7.58
C THR A 212 -24.57 -7.91 -6.36
N ASP A 213 -24.66 -8.75 -5.34
CA ASP A 213 -23.82 -8.60 -4.16
C ASP A 213 -22.36 -8.98 -4.41
N LEU A 214 -21.51 -8.45 -3.55
CA LEU A 214 -20.09 -8.77 -3.56
C LEU A 214 -19.88 -10.17 -3.00
N THR A 215 -19.15 -11.00 -3.75
CA THR A 215 -18.83 -12.37 -3.35
C THR A 215 -17.43 -12.42 -2.72
N GLY A 216 -17.12 -13.56 -2.07
CA GLY A 216 -15.77 -13.82 -1.58
C GLY A 216 -14.69 -13.78 -2.69
N GLY A 217 -15.05 -14.07 -3.94
CA GLY A 217 -14.14 -13.94 -5.09
C GLY A 217 -13.72 -12.50 -5.36
N HIS A 218 -14.67 -11.55 -5.26
CA HIS A 218 -14.36 -10.12 -5.37
C HIS A 218 -13.43 -9.68 -4.25
N LEU A 219 -13.71 -10.10 -3.00
CA LEU A 219 -12.86 -9.80 -1.85
C LEU A 219 -11.45 -10.34 -2.02
N SER A 220 -11.30 -11.60 -2.42
CA SER A 220 -10.00 -12.23 -2.67
C SER A 220 -9.18 -11.46 -3.72
N THR A 221 -9.83 -11.01 -4.79
CA THR A 221 -9.18 -10.21 -5.84
C THR A 221 -8.71 -8.85 -5.30
N MET A 222 -9.54 -8.18 -4.50
CA MET A 222 -9.17 -6.91 -3.87
C MET A 222 -7.99 -7.06 -2.91
N LEU A 223 -7.99 -8.09 -2.05
CA LEU A 223 -6.89 -8.37 -1.12
C LEU A 223 -5.59 -8.68 -1.87
N THR A 224 -5.67 -9.47 -2.95
CA THR A 224 -4.51 -9.79 -3.80
C THR A 224 -3.92 -8.53 -4.43
N ASN A 225 -4.76 -7.63 -4.95
CA ASN A 225 -4.29 -6.36 -5.51
C ASN A 225 -3.66 -5.48 -4.44
N ALA A 226 -4.25 -5.43 -3.24
CA ALA A 226 -3.72 -4.64 -2.13
C ALA A 226 -2.34 -5.15 -1.70
N GLN A 227 -2.18 -6.46 -1.53
CA GLN A 227 -0.90 -7.09 -1.20
C GLN A 227 0.16 -6.75 -2.24
N LYS A 228 -0.11 -7.01 -3.53
CA LYS A 228 0.86 -6.74 -4.61
C LYS A 228 1.22 -5.26 -4.73
N SER A 229 0.28 -4.37 -4.42
CA SER A 229 0.54 -2.92 -4.39
C SER A 229 1.44 -2.54 -3.24
N ALA A 230 1.20 -3.09 -2.05
CA ALA A 230 2.04 -2.87 -0.88
C ALA A 230 3.47 -3.37 -1.13
N GLU A 231 3.64 -4.59 -1.65
CA GLU A 231 4.95 -5.16 -2.04
C GLU A 231 5.67 -4.28 -3.06
N LEU A 232 4.97 -3.79 -4.10
CA LEU A 232 5.56 -2.84 -5.06
C LEU A 232 6.03 -1.55 -4.36
N MET A 233 5.22 -1.02 -3.44
CA MET A 233 5.55 0.20 -2.71
C MET A 233 6.78 0.02 -1.83
N THR A 234 6.82 -1.03 -1.02
CA THR A 234 7.89 -1.29 -0.04
C THR A 234 9.18 -1.76 -0.69
N ASP A 235 9.10 -2.66 -1.67
CA ASP A 235 10.28 -3.37 -2.18
C ASP A 235 10.91 -2.66 -3.37
N TYR A 236 10.12 -1.86 -4.09
CA TYR A 236 10.58 -1.21 -5.32
C TYR A 236 10.49 0.32 -5.27
N LEU A 237 9.32 0.90 -4.99
CA LEU A 237 9.15 2.35 -5.09
C LEU A 237 9.92 3.10 -4.01
N VAL A 238 9.82 2.68 -2.74
CA VAL A 238 10.51 3.33 -1.61
C VAL A 238 12.04 3.25 -1.74
N PRO A 239 12.66 2.08 -2.00
CA PRO A 239 14.11 1.99 -2.16
C PRO A 239 14.63 2.75 -3.38
N ARG A 240 13.85 2.81 -4.47
CA ARG A 240 14.18 3.58 -5.68
C ARG A 240 14.08 5.09 -5.44
N HIS A 241 13.09 5.52 -4.67
CA HIS A 241 12.78 6.93 -4.42
C HIS A 241 13.12 7.33 -2.98
N LYS A 242 14.32 7.00 -2.49
CA LYS A 242 14.75 7.24 -1.09
C LYS A 242 14.40 8.63 -0.54
N ARG A 243 14.52 9.69 -1.34
CA ARG A 243 14.19 11.08 -0.96
C ARG A 243 12.69 11.37 -0.91
N ASN A 244 11.89 10.64 -1.68
CA ASN A 244 10.45 10.81 -1.79
C ASN A 244 9.67 9.62 -1.20
N ARG A 245 10.28 8.83 -0.31
CA ARG A 245 9.60 7.69 0.33
C ARG A 245 8.33 8.09 1.09
N HIS A 246 8.27 9.34 1.58
CA HIS A 246 7.09 9.94 2.21
C HIS A 246 5.87 9.96 1.29
N GLN A 247 6.07 10.02 -0.02
CA GLN A 247 5.00 9.95 -1.01
C GLN A 247 4.24 8.62 -0.99
N TYR A 248 4.91 7.54 -0.60
CA TYR A 248 4.36 6.19 -0.61
C TYR A 248 4.00 5.70 0.79
N LEU A 249 4.81 6.03 1.80
CA LEU A 249 4.63 5.58 3.19
C LEU A 249 4.67 6.75 4.18
N PRO A 250 3.75 7.74 4.08
CA PRO A 250 3.84 8.99 4.87
C PRO A 250 3.86 8.73 6.37
N ALA A 251 2.95 7.89 6.88
CA ALA A 251 2.87 7.56 8.29
C ALA A 251 4.14 6.87 8.82
N ILE A 252 4.74 5.95 8.05
CA ILE A 252 5.99 5.28 8.47
C ILE A 252 7.14 6.27 8.52
N VAL A 253 7.21 7.19 7.55
CA VAL A 253 8.23 8.24 7.55
C VAL A 253 8.11 9.13 8.78
N GLU A 254 6.89 9.50 9.17
CA GLU A 254 6.64 10.31 10.37
C GLU A 254 7.02 9.55 11.65
N ILE A 255 6.61 8.29 11.77
CA ILE A 255 6.96 7.44 12.92
C ILE A 255 8.48 7.26 13.05
N MET A 256 9.18 7.06 11.93
CA MET A 256 10.63 6.83 11.92
C MET A 256 11.46 8.12 11.94
N ALA A 257 10.86 9.31 11.89
CA ALA A 257 11.58 10.57 11.70
C ALA A 257 12.64 10.81 12.79
N LEU A 258 12.28 10.56 14.05
CA LEU A 258 13.19 10.72 15.19
C LEU A 258 14.35 9.72 15.16
N GLU A 259 14.06 8.46 14.84
CA GLU A 259 15.08 7.41 14.73
C GLU A 259 16.06 7.71 13.59
N ASP A 260 15.54 8.10 12.43
CA ASP A 260 16.36 8.47 11.28
C ASP A 260 17.24 9.70 11.55
N GLN A 261 16.69 10.69 12.27
CA GLN A 261 17.47 11.84 12.71
C GLN A 261 18.58 11.41 13.67
N HIS A 262 18.28 10.55 14.64
CA HIS A 262 19.27 10.02 15.57
C HIS A 262 20.38 9.25 14.84
N VAL A 263 20.02 8.34 13.94
CA VAL A 263 20.97 7.58 13.10
C VAL A 263 21.82 8.51 12.23
N ALA A 264 21.22 9.55 11.65
CA ALA A 264 21.95 10.54 10.87
C ALA A 264 22.97 11.31 11.73
N THR A 265 22.58 11.72 12.94
CA THR A 265 23.49 12.38 13.90
C THR A 265 24.63 11.46 14.31
N LEU A 266 24.36 10.21 14.68
CA LEU A 266 25.39 9.24 15.03
C LEU A 266 26.36 8.98 13.88
N LYS A 267 25.84 8.88 12.65
CA LYS A 267 26.66 8.72 11.45
C LYS A 267 27.56 9.93 11.22
N ALA A 268 27.01 11.15 11.33
CA ALA A 268 27.78 12.38 11.17
C ALA A 268 28.88 12.51 12.24
N ARG A 269 28.57 12.19 13.50
CA ARG A 269 29.55 12.15 14.60
C ARG A 269 30.65 11.13 14.36
N ARG A 270 30.31 9.91 13.93
CA ARG A 270 31.28 8.89 13.56
C ARG A 270 32.20 9.37 12.45
N GLU A 271 31.64 9.86 11.35
CA GLU A 271 32.42 10.36 10.21
C GLU A 271 33.36 11.51 10.62
N PHE A 272 32.89 12.42 11.49
CA PHE A 272 33.71 13.49 12.04
C PHE A 272 34.87 12.97 12.88
N LEU A 273 34.60 12.05 13.81
CA LEU A 273 35.63 11.49 14.69
C LEU A 273 36.64 10.64 13.93
N GLU A 274 36.19 9.72 13.06
CA GLU A 274 37.09 8.91 12.22
C GLU A 274 38.04 9.77 11.38
N THR A 275 37.57 10.96 10.97
CA THR A 275 38.37 11.89 10.18
C THR A 275 39.32 12.75 11.01
N ASN A 276 38.91 13.16 12.22
CA ASN A 276 39.59 14.24 12.96
C ASN A 276 40.10 13.82 14.35
N VAL A 277 40.01 12.54 14.72
CA VAL A 277 40.35 12.04 16.07
C VAL A 277 41.74 12.50 16.53
N ALA A 278 42.76 12.45 15.67
CA ALA A 278 44.11 12.87 16.03
C ALA A 278 44.16 14.35 16.46
N ARG A 279 43.44 15.22 15.75
CA ARG A 279 43.36 16.64 16.07
C ARG A 279 42.55 16.89 17.34
N VAL A 280 41.40 16.22 17.46
CA VAL A 280 40.53 16.31 18.64
C VAL A 280 41.27 15.88 19.91
N CYS A 281 42.00 14.76 19.88
CA CYS A 281 42.81 14.29 21.01
C CYS A 281 43.95 15.28 21.33
N GLN A 282 44.58 15.87 20.32
CA GLN A 282 45.61 16.88 20.54
C GLN A 282 45.05 18.12 21.22
N ASP A 283 43.88 18.60 20.80
CA ASP A 283 43.22 19.77 21.39
C ASP A 283 42.74 19.47 22.82
N LEU A 284 42.31 18.24 23.12
CA LEU A 284 41.87 17.79 24.45
C LEU A 284 43.00 17.57 25.45
N TYR A 285 44.02 16.80 25.06
CA TYR A 285 45.05 16.32 25.97
C TYR A 285 46.37 17.10 25.87
N GLY A 286 46.52 17.95 24.85
CA GLY A 286 47.74 18.71 24.60
C GLY A 286 48.97 17.82 24.59
N LYS A 287 49.98 18.17 25.39
CA LYS A 287 51.23 17.39 25.51
C LYS A 287 51.05 15.99 26.11
N LYS A 288 49.93 15.71 26.79
CA LYS A 288 49.66 14.38 27.35
C LYS A 288 49.22 13.38 26.27
N ASN A 289 48.76 13.85 25.11
CA ASN A 289 48.29 12.99 24.02
C ASN A 289 49.36 11.96 23.59
N ASP A 290 50.61 12.40 23.48
CA ASP A 290 51.73 11.54 23.08
C ASP A 290 51.93 10.35 24.04
N SER A 291 51.62 10.53 25.32
CA SER A 291 51.71 9.45 26.32
C SER A 291 50.55 8.45 26.27
N LEU A 292 49.43 8.83 25.64
CA LEU A 292 48.23 8.00 25.49
C LEU A 292 48.26 7.17 24.20
N LEU A 293 49.10 7.54 23.24
CA LEU A 293 49.24 6.80 21.98
C LEU A 293 49.99 5.47 22.19
N PRO A 294 49.59 4.40 21.50
CA PRO A 294 50.32 3.15 21.53
C PRO A 294 51.75 3.34 20.97
N LYS A 295 52.71 2.60 21.53
CA LYS A 295 54.09 2.61 20.99
C LYS A 295 54.08 2.12 19.54
N PHE A 296 54.52 2.97 18.62
CA PHE A 296 54.60 2.64 17.21
C PHE A 296 55.53 1.46 16.95
N VAL A 297 55.03 0.44 16.25
CA VAL A 297 55.80 -0.71 15.79
C VAL A 297 55.76 -0.72 14.26
N PRO A 298 56.90 -0.48 13.57
CA PRO A 298 56.96 -0.53 12.12
C PRO A 298 56.77 -1.96 11.63
N VAL A 299 56.11 -2.12 10.48
CA VAL A 299 55.84 -3.42 9.88
C VAL A 299 57.08 -3.93 9.14
N VAL A 300 57.42 -5.20 9.34
CA VAL A 300 58.50 -5.85 8.60
C VAL A 300 58.06 -6.13 7.17
N LEU A 301 58.75 -5.52 6.20
CA LEU A 301 58.54 -5.78 4.78
C LEU A 301 59.43 -6.93 4.34
N ASN A 302 58.89 -7.86 3.54
CA ASN A 302 59.71 -8.86 2.87
C ASN A 302 60.69 -8.15 1.93
N GLU A 303 61.95 -8.60 1.94
CA GLU A 303 62.99 -8.10 1.04
C GLU A 303 62.51 -8.18 -0.41
N ALA A 304 62.70 -7.09 -1.15
CA ALA A 304 62.47 -7.12 -2.59
C ALA A 304 63.49 -8.11 -3.17
N LYS A 305 63.03 -9.19 -3.81
CA LYS A 305 63.93 -10.12 -4.50
C LYS A 305 64.80 -9.33 -5.47
N ALA A 306 66.11 -9.40 -5.29
CA ALA A 306 67.05 -8.88 -6.29
C ALA A 306 66.79 -9.62 -7.60
N LEU A 307 66.66 -8.87 -8.69
CA LEU A 307 66.48 -9.45 -10.02
C LEU A 307 67.82 -10.05 -10.45
N GLU A 308 67.82 -11.30 -10.92
CA GLU A 308 68.98 -11.85 -11.61
C GLU A 308 69.21 -11.09 -12.93
N GLU A 309 70.47 -10.98 -13.35
CA GLU A 309 70.92 -10.16 -14.46
C GLU A 309 70.14 -10.51 -15.75
N GLY A 310 69.23 -9.62 -16.17
CA GLY A 310 68.39 -9.80 -17.38
C GLY A 310 66.90 -10.07 -17.14
N GLU A 311 66.46 -10.29 -15.89
CA GLU A 311 65.03 -10.38 -15.58
C GLU A 311 64.44 -8.99 -15.30
N THR A 312 63.40 -8.61 -16.06
CA THR A 312 62.59 -7.43 -15.73
C THR A 312 61.35 -7.90 -14.97
N TYR A 313 61.21 -7.47 -13.72
CA TYR A 313 59.96 -7.72 -12.99
C TYR A 313 58.81 -7.15 -13.82
N LYS A 314 57.83 -7.97 -14.21
CA LYS A 314 56.57 -7.46 -14.78
C LYS A 314 55.78 -6.79 -13.66
N LYS A 315 56.19 -5.57 -13.33
CA LYS A 315 55.51 -4.67 -12.40
C LYS A 315 54.05 -4.58 -12.85
N ALA A 316 53.12 -4.87 -11.93
CA ALA A 316 51.71 -4.82 -12.24
C ALA A 316 51.37 -3.39 -12.72
N PRO A 317 50.49 -3.22 -13.72
CA PRO A 317 50.10 -1.88 -14.14
C PRO A 317 49.60 -1.04 -12.96
N ILE A 318 49.95 0.25 -12.94
CA ILE A 318 49.61 1.17 -11.82
C ILE A 318 48.12 1.16 -11.42
N HIS A 319 47.21 0.96 -12.38
CA HIS A 319 45.77 0.90 -12.08
C HIS A 319 45.39 -0.31 -11.20
N VAL A 320 46.13 -1.42 -11.32
CA VAL A 320 45.97 -2.61 -10.47
C VAL A 320 46.46 -2.31 -9.06
N ALA A 321 47.64 -1.68 -8.93
CA ALA A 321 48.21 -1.28 -7.65
C ALA A 321 47.31 -0.27 -6.90
N GLN A 322 46.77 0.73 -7.60
CA GLN A 322 45.80 1.68 -7.04
C GLN A 322 44.50 1.00 -6.60
N ASN A 323 43.97 0.08 -7.41
CA ASN A 323 42.79 -0.71 -7.01
C ASN A 323 43.07 -1.56 -5.77
N THR A 324 44.27 -2.10 -5.61
CA THR A 324 44.69 -2.83 -4.41
C THR A 324 44.76 -1.90 -3.20
N LEU A 325 45.39 -0.73 -3.32
CA LEU A 325 45.45 0.26 -2.23
C LEU A 325 44.04 0.71 -1.81
N LYS A 326 43.15 0.92 -2.78
CA LYS A 326 41.74 1.24 -2.56
C LYS A 326 41.02 0.13 -1.81
N LYS A 327 41.17 -1.13 -2.22
CA LYS A 327 40.58 -2.29 -1.52
C LYS A 327 41.10 -2.42 -0.09
N LEU A 328 42.37 -2.07 0.14
CA LEU A 328 42.96 -2.06 1.46
C LEU A 328 42.55 -0.84 2.29
N GLY A 329 41.89 0.18 1.72
CA GLY A 329 41.49 1.40 2.44
C GLY A 329 42.63 2.38 2.71
N GLY A 330 43.74 2.28 1.99
CA GLY A 330 44.91 3.16 2.20
C GLY A 330 44.92 4.44 1.37
N GLU A 331 44.03 4.56 0.37
CA GLU A 331 44.06 5.66 -0.60
C GLU A 331 43.82 7.03 0.05
N ASP A 332 42.91 7.10 1.01
CA ASP A 332 42.50 8.37 1.62
C ASP A 332 43.67 9.02 2.38
N ALA A 333 44.30 8.30 3.32
CA ALA A 333 45.46 8.79 4.06
C ALA A 333 46.60 9.21 3.12
N LEU A 334 46.89 8.43 2.09
CA LEU A 334 47.91 8.76 1.10
C LEU A 334 47.62 10.09 0.39
N TYR A 335 46.40 10.28 -0.12
CA TYR A 335 46.04 11.51 -0.83
C TYR A 335 45.95 12.71 0.11
N GLN A 336 45.54 12.54 1.38
CA GLN A 336 45.60 13.63 2.36
C GLN A 336 47.05 14.12 2.57
N MET A 337 48.02 13.19 2.66
CA MET A 337 49.43 13.54 2.81
C MET A 337 50.02 14.18 1.55
N LEU A 338 49.72 13.65 0.36
CA LEU A 338 50.23 14.18 -0.91
C LEU A 338 49.64 15.55 -1.29
N LEU A 339 48.41 15.83 -0.85
CA LEU A 339 47.76 17.12 -1.12
C LEU A 339 48.10 18.19 -0.07
N ASN A 340 48.71 17.83 1.06
CA ASN A 340 49.08 18.77 2.10
C ASN A 340 50.27 19.65 1.66
N PRO A 341 50.12 20.99 1.57
CA PRO A 341 51.19 21.88 1.15
C PRO A 341 52.45 21.81 2.04
N GLU A 342 52.28 21.55 3.34
CA GLU A 342 53.39 21.47 4.31
C GLU A 342 54.28 20.24 4.09
N LEU A 343 53.74 19.19 3.46
CA LEU A 343 54.43 17.91 3.23
C LEU A 343 54.97 17.78 1.79
N LYS A 344 54.78 18.80 0.95
CA LYS A 344 55.14 18.76 -0.48
C LYS A 344 56.63 18.51 -0.73
N GLY A 345 57.49 18.91 0.20
CA GLY A 345 58.95 18.75 0.10
C GLY A 345 59.48 17.37 0.55
N LEU A 346 58.64 16.50 1.10
CA LEU A 346 59.08 15.22 1.65
C LEU A 346 59.36 14.18 0.57
N SER A 347 60.36 13.34 0.84
CA SER A 347 60.70 12.16 0.04
C SER A 347 59.59 11.09 0.08
N ASP A 348 59.65 10.15 -0.85
CA ASP A 348 58.71 9.02 -0.90
C ASP A 348 58.81 8.14 0.35
N VAL A 349 60.01 8.00 0.92
CA VAL A 349 60.25 7.24 2.17
C VAL A 349 59.58 7.94 3.36
N GLU A 350 59.70 9.26 3.46
CA GLU A 350 59.09 10.03 4.55
C GLU A 350 57.56 9.99 4.47
N ILE A 351 56.97 10.19 3.28
CA ILE A 351 55.51 10.07 3.10
C ILE A 351 55.01 8.66 3.43
N ARG A 352 55.75 7.63 3.03
CA ARG A 352 55.40 6.25 3.37
C ARG A 352 55.40 6.02 4.88
N ASN A 353 56.43 6.49 5.59
CA ASN A 353 56.54 6.35 7.03
C ASN A 353 55.42 7.12 7.76
N LEU A 354 55.03 8.30 7.26
CA LEU A 354 53.89 9.05 7.79
C LEU A 354 52.57 8.31 7.58
N CYS A 355 52.35 7.73 6.40
CA CYS A 355 51.15 6.92 6.12
C CYS A 355 51.09 5.68 7.02
N GLU A 356 52.22 4.99 7.21
CA GLU A 356 52.32 3.82 8.08
C GLU A 356 51.97 4.16 9.53
N ARG A 357 52.54 5.25 10.07
CA ARG A 357 52.22 5.74 11.42
C ARG A 357 50.74 6.08 11.56
N GLN A 358 50.17 6.76 10.57
CA GLN A 358 48.76 7.11 10.59
C GLN A 358 47.86 5.86 10.63
N TRP A 359 48.15 4.85 9.80
CA TRP A 359 47.39 3.59 9.81
C TRP A 359 47.54 2.83 11.13
N PHE A 360 48.74 2.81 11.70
CA PHE A 360 48.98 2.21 13.01
C PHE A 360 48.14 2.88 14.11
N TYR A 361 48.15 4.21 14.18
CA TYR A 361 47.37 4.95 15.19
C TYR A 361 45.86 4.87 14.96
N ASN A 362 45.42 4.64 13.72
CA ASN A 362 44.02 4.35 13.41
C ASN A 362 43.61 2.91 13.80
N GLY A 363 44.53 2.09 14.31
CA GLY A 363 44.25 0.70 14.71
C GLY A 363 44.10 -0.27 13.54
N ASP A 364 44.66 0.05 12.36
CA ASP A 364 44.63 -0.86 11.23
C ASP A 364 45.43 -2.15 11.52
N HIS A 365 44.88 -3.29 11.08
CA HIS A 365 45.53 -4.59 11.26
C HIS A 365 46.88 -4.66 10.52
N GLU A 366 47.91 -5.22 11.16
CA GLU A 366 49.29 -5.33 10.67
C GLU A 366 49.40 -5.78 9.19
N ARG A 367 48.78 -6.91 8.82
CA ARG A 367 48.73 -7.39 7.41
C ARG A 367 48.22 -6.37 6.40
N LYS A 368 47.22 -5.55 6.76
CA LYS A 368 46.71 -4.48 5.86
C LYS A 368 47.75 -3.39 5.71
N ILE A 369 48.38 -2.98 6.81
CA ILE A 369 49.47 -1.99 6.80
C ILE A 369 50.62 -2.52 5.92
N GLN A 370 51.03 -3.77 6.09
CA GLN A 370 52.08 -4.41 5.28
C GLN A 370 51.77 -4.31 3.78
N GLY A 371 50.55 -4.66 3.37
CA GLY A 371 50.14 -4.60 1.97
C GLY A 371 50.12 -3.18 1.40
N ARG A 372 49.67 -2.19 2.20
CA ARG A 372 49.66 -0.78 1.79
C ARG A 372 51.08 -0.21 1.69
N VAL A 373 51.94 -0.47 2.69
CA VAL A 373 53.33 -0.01 2.71
C VAL A 373 54.15 -0.64 1.58
N THR A 374 53.92 -1.92 1.27
CA THR A 374 54.52 -2.60 0.09
C THR A 374 54.12 -1.89 -1.21
N MET A 375 52.84 -1.55 -1.37
CA MET A 375 52.37 -0.79 -2.54
C MET A 375 53.02 0.59 -2.62
N LEU A 376 53.13 1.31 -1.49
CA LEU A 376 53.80 2.61 -1.46
C LEU A 376 55.30 2.50 -1.78
N ARG A 377 55.99 1.46 -1.30
CA ARG A 377 57.39 1.20 -1.65
C ARG A 377 57.58 1.09 -3.16
N ASP A 378 56.67 0.39 -3.83
CA ASP A 378 56.85 0.02 -5.23
C ASP A 378 56.24 1.05 -6.21
N TYR A 379 55.20 1.80 -5.82
CA TYR A 379 54.39 2.61 -6.75
C TYR A 379 54.22 4.10 -6.36
N LEU A 380 54.74 4.57 -5.22
CA LEU A 380 54.48 5.94 -4.76
C LEU A 380 54.95 7.03 -5.73
N THR A 381 56.11 6.85 -6.36
CA THR A 381 56.64 7.77 -7.37
C THR A 381 55.68 7.93 -8.55
N GLU A 382 55.18 6.81 -9.10
CA GLU A 382 54.23 6.83 -10.22
C GLU A 382 52.87 7.43 -9.81
N VAL A 383 52.46 7.24 -8.54
CA VAL A 383 51.25 7.85 -7.99
C VAL A 383 51.40 9.38 -7.93
N ARG A 384 52.57 9.90 -7.53
CA ARG A 384 52.87 11.34 -7.54
C ARG A 384 52.84 11.93 -8.95
N GLU A 385 53.50 11.27 -9.90
CA GLU A 385 53.51 11.69 -11.31
C GLU A 385 52.09 11.73 -11.89
N ARG A 386 51.29 10.70 -11.63
CA ARG A 386 49.91 10.63 -12.10
C ARG A 386 49.02 11.67 -11.43
N LEU A 387 49.23 11.94 -10.14
CA LEU A 387 48.52 13.00 -9.43
C LEU A 387 48.85 14.38 -10.03
N ALA A 388 50.11 14.64 -10.37
CA ALA A 388 50.52 15.89 -11.03
C ALA A 388 49.91 16.04 -12.44
N LYS A 389 49.79 14.93 -13.19
CA LYS A 389 49.27 14.94 -14.57
C LYS A 389 47.75 14.99 -14.66
N ASN A 390 47.05 14.19 -13.85
CA ASN A 390 45.62 13.93 -14.00
C ASN A 390 44.77 14.53 -12.86
N GLY A 391 45.40 15.03 -11.79
CA GLY A 391 44.72 15.43 -10.58
C GLY A 391 44.06 14.26 -9.85
N THR A 392 43.25 14.59 -8.84
CA THR A 392 42.44 13.63 -8.08
C THR A 392 41.08 14.21 -7.77
N LYS A 393 40.08 13.33 -7.59
CA LYS A 393 38.74 13.73 -7.11
C LYS A 393 38.71 13.89 -5.58
N ILE A 394 39.72 13.35 -4.88
CA ILE A 394 39.86 13.47 -3.43
C ILE A 394 40.33 14.89 -3.13
N LYS A 395 39.63 15.58 -2.23
CA LYS A 395 40.02 16.93 -1.79
C LYS A 395 40.77 16.86 -0.46
N LEU A 396 41.70 17.78 -0.26
CA LEU A 396 42.34 17.99 1.03
C LEU A 396 41.25 18.34 2.05
N ARG A 397 41.25 17.62 3.18
CA ARG A 397 40.32 17.87 4.27
C ARG A 397 40.80 19.06 5.07
N VAL A 398 39.94 20.07 5.17
CA VAL A 398 40.15 21.19 6.08
C VAL A 398 39.40 20.89 7.36
N TYR A 399 40.10 20.93 8.49
CA TYR A 399 39.46 20.78 9.79
C TYR A 399 38.43 21.89 9.98
N LYS A 400 37.19 21.49 10.28
CA LYS A 400 36.12 22.40 10.66
C LYS A 400 35.45 21.81 11.89
N PRO A 401 35.46 22.49 13.03
CA PRO A 401 34.77 21.99 14.22
C PRO A 401 33.27 21.87 13.94
N LEU A 402 32.61 20.95 14.64
CA LEU A 402 31.15 20.89 14.69
C LEU A 402 30.61 22.12 15.46
N ALA A 403 29.29 22.28 15.52
CA ALA A 403 28.68 23.32 16.33
C ALA A 403 29.15 23.24 17.80
N ASP A 404 29.22 24.37 18.49
CA ASP A 404 29.79 24.45 19.85
C ASP A 404 29.13 23.47 20.84
N GLU A 405 27.81 23.26 20.72
CA GLU A 405 27.07 22.28 21.51
C GLU A 405 27.54 20.83 21.27
N GLU A 406 27.80 20.48 20.00
CA GLU A 406 28.31 19.16 19.62
C GLU A 406 29.76 18.96 20.05
N MET A 407 30.58 20.00 19.93
CA MET A 407 31.96 19.98 20.41
C MET A 407 32.01 19.84 21.94
N ALA A 408 31.12 20.50 22.69
CA ALA A 408 31.01 20.35 24.13
C ALA A 408 30.69 18.91 24.54
N ILE A 409 29.80 18.22 23.80
CA ILE A 409 29.50 16.79 24.02
C ILE A 409 30.76 15.94 23.78
N ILE A 410 31.49 16.20 22.69
CA ILE A 410 32.74 15.47 22.38
C ILE A 410 33.81 15.72 23.45
N HIS A 411 33.88 16.92 24.01
CA HIS A 411 34.86 17.26 25.06
C HIS A 411 34.48 16.74 26.45
N ALA A 412 33.19 16.47 26.70
CA ALA A 412 32.69 15.94 27.95
C ALA A 412 32.71 14.40 28.04
N ALA A 413 32.77 13.72 26.88
CA ALA A 413 32.88 12.26 26.76
C ALA A 413 34.33 11.81 26.95
#